data_AF-A0A0E3QKE2-F1
#
_entry.id   AF-A0A0E3QKE2-F1
#
_cell.length_a   1.000
_cell.length_b   1.000
_cell.length_c   1.000
_cell.angle_alpha   90.00
_cell.angle_beta   90.00
_cell.angle_gamma   90.00
#
_symmetry.space_group_name_H-M   'P 1'
#
loop_
_entity.id
_entity.type
_entity.pdbx_description
1 polymer ?
#
loop_
_entity_poly.entity_id
_entity_poly.type
_entity_poly.pdbx_seq_one_letter_code
_entity_poly.pdbx_strand_id
1 'polypeptide(L)'
;MFYKKMNKKIAFLVFLIVALVGILFILDTILIGPGLPPSEEMPRWYIPDTYKENEQTCTLLFPKISPYCNMVNISDGKFMIVWYFDDESEFLKGEDALYRYLEENGSVFQQKLNISTELQEKIKRDKANNTWGPTVGSHSFNATGYESPETSGYFLVYERPFLETREDYFVAYYGIMGLTNLTEETPELKKLIAESYYMSNEEGNVDGLELSENKPSFWFSFFLFLFIF
;
A
#
# COMPACT_ATOMS: atom_id res chain seq x y z
N MET A 1 22.50 -44.35 34.95
CA MET A 1 22.73 -44.34 33.49
C MET A 1 21.52 -45.01 32.82
N PHE A 2 20.42 -44.29 32.62
CA PHE A 2 19.17 -44.86 32.08
C PHE A 2 18.98 -44.42 30.62
N TYR A 3 19.54 -45.17 29.68
CA TYR A 3 19.14 -45.04 28.28
C TYR A 3 17.87 -45.88 28.08
N LYS A 4 16.70 -45.28 28.31
CA LYS A 4 15.40 -45.93 28.06
C LYS A 4 15.33 -46.20 26.56
N LYS A 5 15.36 -47.47 26.16
CA LYS A 5 15.28 -47.93 24.76
C LYS A 5 13.99 -47.39 24.14
N MET A 6 14.11 -46.26 23.44
CA MET A 6 12.97 -45.57 22.82
C MET A 6 12.30 -46.53 21.83
N ASN A 7 11.00 -46.73 21.98
CA ASN A 7 10.24 -47.62 21.10
C ASN A 7 10.32 -47.08 19.66
N LYS A 8 10.69 -47.92 18.68
CA LYS A 8 10.82 -47.53 17.27
C LYS A 8 9.54 -46.84 16.74
N LYS A 9 8.36 -47.24 17.24
CA LYS A 9 7.08 -46.59 16.89
C LYS A 9 6.98 -45.15 17.42
N ILE A 10 7.49 -44.88 18.61
CA ILE A 10 7.52 -43.54 19.22
C ILE A 10 8.53 -42.65 18.48
N ALA A 11 9.71 -43.18 18.16
CA ALA A 11 10.73 -42.46 17.40
C ALA A 11 10.21 -42.03 16.01
N PHE A 12 9.51 -42.94 15.34
CA PHE A 12 8.90 -42.67 14.03
C PHE A 12 7.79 -41.61 14.12
N LEU A 13 6.96 -41.65 15.17
CA LEU A 13 5.91 -40.66 15.39
C LEU A 13 6.48 -39.25 15.64
N VAL A 14 7.54 -39.15 16.47
CA VAL A 14 8.23 -37.87 16.71
C VAL A 14 8.84 -37.33 15.42
N PHE A 15 9.47 -38.19 14.61
CA PHE A 15 10.01 -37.79 13.31
C PHE A 15 8.92 -37.25 12.37
N LEU A 16 7.75 -37.90 12.34
CA LEU A 16 6.61 -37.46 11.53
C LEU A 16 6.10 -36.08 11.97
N ILE A 17 5.98 -35.84 13.27
CA ILE A 17 5.57 -34.53 13.82
C ILE A 17 6.60 -33.45 13.46
N VAL A 18 7.90 -33.72 13.64
CA VAL A 18 8.95 -32.76 13.28
C VAL A 18 8.96 -32.48 11.77
N ALA A 19 8.75 -33.49 10.95
CA ALA A 19 8.63 -33.32 9.49
C ALA A 19 7.39 -32.50 9.12
N LEU A 20 6.24 -32.72 9.77
CA LEU A 20 5.00 -31.98 9.52
C LEU A 20 5.14 -30.51 9.95
N VAL A 21 5.74 -30.26 11.13
CA VAL A 21 6.05 -28.91 11.61
C VAL A 21 7.07 -28.23 10.70
N GLY A 22 8.10 -28.95 10.25
CA GLY A 22 9.08 -28.44 9.30
C GLY A 22 8.45 -28.08 7.95
N ILE A 23 7.52 -28.89 7.45
CA ILE A 23 6.77 -28.60 6.21
C ILE A 23 5.88 -27.36 6.40
N LEU A 24 5.20 -27.22 7.55
CA LEU A 24 4.39 -26.03 7.85
C LEU A 24 5.25 -24.76 7.91
N PHE A 25 6.39 -24.80 8.60
CA PHE A 25 7.34 -23.68 8.62
C PHE A 25 7.88 -23.34 7.23
N ILE A 26 8.19 -24.34 6.40
CA ILE A 26 8.65 -24.12 5.02
C ILE A 26 7.51 -23.50 4.19
N LEU A 27 6.27 -23.94 4.34
CA LEU A 27 5.12 -23.37 3.64
C LEU A 27 4.84 -21.92 4.07
N ASP A 28 4.96 -21.60 5.36
CA ASP A 28 4.84 -20.23 5.87
C ASP A 28 5.95 -19.32 5.29
N THR A 29 7.18 -19.85 5.12
CA THR A 29 8.26 -19.09 4.47
C THR A 29 8.12 -18.95 2.95
N ILE A 30 7.40 -19.85 2.27
CA ILE A 30 7.19 -19.82 0.81
C ILE A 30 5.99 -18.94 0.42
N LEU A 31 5.07 -18.68 1.36
CA LEU A 31 3.96 -17.72 1.18
C LEU A 31 4.43 -16.26 1.15
N ILE A 32 5.64 -15.99 1.64
CA ILE A 32 6.31 -14.70 1.54
C ILE A 32 7.14 -14.77 0.26
N GLY A 33 6.77 -13.98 -0.76
CA GLY A 33 7.48 -13.90 -2.04
C GLY A 33 8.95 -13.47 -1.91
N PRO A 34 9.63 -13.07 -3.00
CA PRO A 34 10.92 -12.38 -2.84
C PRO A 34 10.68 -11.23 -1.87
N GLY A 35 11.39 -11.23 -0.73
CA GLY A 35 11.10 -10.33 0.38
C GLY A 35 10.96 -8.88 -0.07
N LEU A 36 10.17 -8.09 0.67
CA LEU A 36 9.96 -6.67 0.37
C LEU A 36 11.31 -5.97 0.15
N PRO A 37 11.42 -5.15 -0.90
CA PRO A 37 12.67 -4.50 -1.25
C PRO A 37 13.07 -3.44 -0.20
N PRO A 38 14.30 -2.92 -0.25
CA PRO A 38 14.71 -1.80 0.61
C PRO A 38 13.89 -0.54 0.31
N SER A 39 13.90 0.42 1.25
CA SER A 39 13.12 1.67 1.21
C SER A 39 13.31 2.46 -0.10
N GLU A 40 14.52 2.49 -0.65
CA GLU A 40 14.85 3.16 -1.91
C GLU A 40 14.08 2.61 -3.12
N GLU A 41 13.74 1.32 -3.08
CA GLU A 41 13.10 0.60 -4.18
C GLU A 41 11.58 0.48 -4.02
N MET A 42 11.04 0.79 -2.84
CA MET A 42 9.61 0.67 -2.53
C MET A 42 8.70 1.49 -3.46
N PRO A 43 8.97 2.78 -3.78
CA PRO A 43 8.15 3.53 -4.74
C PRO A 43 8.10 2.87 -6.12
N ARG A 44 9.23 2.30 -6.58
CA ARG A 44 9.30 1.59 -7.85
C ARG A 44 8.60 0.24 -7.79
N TRP A 45 8.68 -0.46 -6.67
CA TRP A 45 7.99 -1.72 -6.44
C TRP A 45 6.46 -1.55 -6.48
N TYR A 46 5.95 -0.45 -5.93
CA TYR A 46 4.52 -0.11 -5.93
C TYR A 46 3.96 0.13 -7.34
N ILE A 47 4.76 0.67 -8.25
CA ILE A 47 4.34 0.96 -9.62
C ILE A 47 4.12 -0.36 -10.39
N PRO A 48 2.98 -0.54 -11.09
CA PRO A 48 2.75 -1.71 -11.92
C PRO A 48 3.85 -1.90 -12.97
N ASP A 49 4.27 -3.14 -13.20
CA ASP A 49 5.37 -3.48 -14.13
C ASP A 49 5.17 -2.88 -15.54
N THR A 50 3.92 -2.79 -15.98
CA THR A 50 3.52 -2.19 -17.27
C THR A 50 4.05 -0.76 -17.48
N TYR A 51 4.32 -0.02 -16.39
CA TYR A 51 4.66 1.40 -16.46
C TYR A 51 6.10 1.72 -16.07
N LYS A 52 6.88 0.76 -15.56
CA LYS A 52 8.23 1.00 -15.00
C LYS A 52 9.27 1.57 -15.97
N GLU A 53 9.02 1.55 -17.28
CA GLU A 53 9.93 2.13 -18.27
C GLU A 53 9.80 3.66 -18.40
N ASN A 54 8.77 4.27 -17.80
CA ASN A 54 8.42 5.69 -17.95
C ASN A 54 8.71 6.53 -16.70
N GLU A 55 9.75 6.17 -15.93
CA GLU A 55 10.09 6.82 -14.66
C GLU A 55 10.59 8.26 -14.84
N GLN A 56 10.17 9.16 -13.95
CA GLN A 56 10.52 10.58 -13.91
C GLN A 56 10.80 11.06 -12.48
N THR A 57 11.33 12.28 -12.38
CA THR A 57 11.56 12.95 -11.08
C THR A 57 10.23 13.32 -10.44
N CYS A 58 10.01 12.89 -9.19
CA CYS A 58 8.76 13.10 -8.45
C CYS A 58 8.48 14.55 -8.00
N THR A 59 9.44 15.47 -8.16
CA THR A 59 9.37 16.85 -7.63
C THR A 59 8.87 17.87 -8.66
N LEU A 60 8.27 17.43 -9.77
CA LEU A 60 7.82 18.33 -10.83
C LEU A 60 6.52 19.07 -10.47
N LEU A 61 5.61 18.44 -9.73
CA LEU A 61 4.26 18.96 -9.47
C LEU A 61 3.96 19.22 -7.99
N PHE A 62 4.66 18.52 -7.11
CA PHE A 62 4.42 18.54 -5.67
C PHE A 62 5.75 18.69 -4.92
N PRO A 63 5.71 19.18 -3.66
CA PRO A 63 6.89 19.27 -2.83
C PRO A 63 7.52 17.90 -2.59
N LYS A 64 8.84 17.91 -2.35
CA LYS A 64 9.54 16.70 -1.92
C LYS A 64 9.22 16.41 -0.46
N ILE A 65 8.27 15.50 -0.21
CA ILE A 65 7.84 15.10 1.14
C ILE A 65 8.55 13.87 1.68
N SER A 66 9.20 13.09 0.82
CA SER A 66 9.98 11.89 1.19
C SER A 66 11.32 11.85 0.44
N PRO A 67 12.38 11.27 1.03
CA PRO A 67 13.59 10.91 0.29
C PRO A 67 13.34 9.84 -0.78
N TYR A 68 12.29 9.03 -0.62
CA TYR A 68 11.92 7.92 -1.48
C TYR A 68 10.67 8.28 -2.28
N CYS A 69 10.83 8.47 -3.58
CA CYS A 69 9.73 8.79 -4.46
C CYS A 69 9.98 8.31 -5.88
N ASN A 70 8.90 8.05 -6.61
CA ASN A 70 8.96 7.79 -8.05
C ASN A 70 7.72 8.36 -8.74
N MET A 71 7.88 8.83 -9.97
CA MET A 71 6.80 9.30 -10.82
C MET A 71 6.81 8.50 -12.11
N VAL A 72 5.62 8.15 -12.61
CA VAL A 72 5.49 7.41 -13.85
C VAL A 72 4.41 8.00 -14.74
N ASN A 73 4.74 8.17 -16.02
CA ASN A 73 3.77 8.57 -17.03
C ASN A 73 3.12 7.34 -17.66
N ILE A 74 1.81 7.44 -17.89
CA ILE A 74 1.00 6.33 -18.40
C ILE A 74 0.60 6.64 -19.84
N SER A 75 -0.58 7.20 -20.07
CA SER A 75 -1.08 7.61 -21.38
C SER A 75 -2.09 8.73 -21.21
N ASP A 76 -2.35 9.49 -22.28
CA ASP A 76 -3.41 10.52 -22.29
C ASP A 76 -3.29 11.56 -21.15
N GLY A 77 -2.05 11.90 -20.81
CA GLY A 77 -1.76 12.83 -19.71
C GLY A 77 -1.95 12.26 -18.31
N LYS A 78 -2.32 10.97 -18.17
CA LYS A 78 -2.38 10.26 -16.88
C LYS A 78 -0.99 9.90 -16.38
N PHE A 79 -0.80 10.04 -15.08
CA PHE A 79 0.44 9.71 -14.40
C PHE A 79 0.17 9.31 -12.95
N MET A 80 1.17 8.75 -12.32
CA MET A 80 1.15 8.41 -10.91
C MET A 80 2.42 8.90 -10.23
N ILE A 81 2.30 9.35 -8.99
CA ILE A 81 3.43 9.67 -8.12
C ILE A 81 3.28 8.88 -6.84
N VAL A 82 4.36 8.25 -6.40
CA VAL A 82 4.39 7.45 -5.19
C VAL A 82 5.49 7.98 -4.29
N TRP A 83 5.15 8.28 -3.04
CA TRP A 83 6.09 8.54 -1.95
C TRP A 83 6.03 7.39 -0.95
N TYR A 84 7.18 7.02 -0.41
CA TYR A 84 7.30 5.96 0.58
C TYR A 84 7.98 6.47 1.85
N PHE A 85 7.57 5.96 3.00
CA PHE A 85 8.16 6.25 4.30
C PHE A 85 8.30 4.95 5.10
N ASP A 86 9.44 4.80 5.76
CA ASP A 86 9.75 3.69 6.67
C ASP A 86 9.79 4.12 8.15
N ASP A 87 9.36 5.34 8.44
CA ASP A 87 9.24 5.93 9.77
C ASP A 87 7.92 6.71 9.89
N GLU A 88 7.12 6.38 10.90
CA GLU A 88 5.81 7.02 11.14
C GLU A 88 5.92 8.53 11.33
N SER A 89 6.96 9.02 12.01
CA SER A 89 7.11 10.44 12.33
C SER A 89 7.45 11.28 11.09
N GLU A 90 8.26 10.74 10.18
CA GLU A 90 8.56 11.36 8.88
C GLU A 90 7.36 11.29 7.94
N PHE A 91 6.61 10.19 7.97
CA PHE A 91 5.33 10.05 7.25
C PHE A 91 4.34 11.15 7.64
N LEU A 92 4.05 11.31 8.94
CA LEU A 92 3.09 12.31 9.42
C LEU A 92 3.51 13.74 9.06
N LYS A 93 4.80 14.07 9.14
CA LYS A 93 5.32 15.38 8.69
C LYS A 93 5.14 15.57 7.19
N GLY A 94 5.40 14.53 6.40
CA GLY A 94 5.27 14.55 4.94
C GLY A 94 3.81 14.73 4.50
N GLU A 95 2.89 14.03 5.14
CA GLU A 95 1.44 14.14 4.92
C GLU A 95 0.92 15.54 5.25
N ASP A 96 1.27 16.09 6.43
CA ASP A 96 0.88 17.45 6.84
C ASP A 96 1.41 18.50 5.86
N ALA A 97 2.68 18.37 5.45
CA ALA A 97 3.31 19.29 4.51
C ALA A 97 2.63 19.24 3.14
N LEU A 98 2.28 18.03 2.67
CA LEU A 98 1.55 17.86 1.42
C LEU A 98 0.16 18.46 1.51
N TYR A 99 -0.62 18.13 2.55
CA TYR A 99 -2.00 18.58 2.70
C TYR A 99 -2.09 20.12 2.69
N ARG A 100 -1.23 20.80 3.45
CA ARG A 100 -1.16 22.28 3.45
C ARG A 100 -0.79 22.85 2.09
N TYR A 101 0.18 22.25 1.41
CA TYR A 101 0.54 22.67 0.06
C TYR A 101 -0.65 22.56 -0.90
N LEU A 102 -1.42 21.48 -0.83
CA LEU A 102 -2.59 21.29 -1.70
C LEU A 102 -3.67 22.35 -1.42
N GLU A 103 -3.95 22.67 -0.14
CA GLU A 103 -4.91 23.72 0.21
C GLU A 103 -4.46 25.12 -0.27
N GLU A 104 -3.16 25.39 -0.30
CA GLU A 104 -2.61 26.66 -0.78
C GLU A 104 -2.62 26.79 -2.30
N ASN A 105 -2.54 25.68 -3.04
CA ASN A 105 -2.28 25.67 -4.49
C ASN A 105 -3.44 25.12 -5.34
N GLY A 106 -4.52 24.63 -4.73
CA GLY A 106 -5.67 24.10 -5.47
C GLY A 106 -6.92 23.90 -4.63
N SER A 107 -7.86 23.16 -5.19
CA SER A 107 -9.09 22.75 -4.53
C SER A 107 -8.91 21.34 -3.97
N VAL A 108 -9.10 21.19 -2.66
CA VAL A 108 -9.01 19.91 -1.94
C VAL A 108 -10.40 19.51 -1.48
N PHE A 109 -10.76 18.25 -1.69
CA PHE A 109 -12.03 17.69 -1.20
C PHE A 109 -11.92 16.21 -0.88
N GLN A 110 -12.83 15.70 -0.04
CA GLN A 110 -12.90 14.29 0.29
C GLN A 110 -13.92 13.59 -0.61
N GLN A 111 -13.53 12.46 -1.18
CA GLN A 111 -14.37 11.66 -2.07
C GLN A 111 -14.30 10.19 -1.65
N LYS A 112 -15.46 9.58 -1.38
CA LYS A 112 -15.52 8.13 -1.19
C LYS A 112 -15.36 7.44 -2.54
N LEU A 113 -14.34 6.59 -2.67
CA LEU A 113 -14.10 5.74 -3.82
C LEU A 113 -14.54 4.31 -3.53
N ASN A 114 -14.91 3.61 -4.60
CA ASN A 114 -15.18 2.19 -4.59
C ASN A 114 -14.60 1.61 -5.88
N ILE A 115 -13.60 0.73 -5.73
CA ILE A 115 -12.84 0.11 -6.82
C ILE A 115 -13.17 -1.38 -6.99
N SER A 116 -14.28 -1.84 -6.40
CA SER A 116 -14.61 -3.28 -6.36
C SER A 116 -14.71 -3.89 -7.76
N THR A 117 -15.28 -3.16 -8.72
CA THR A 117 -15.44 -3.65 -10.10
C THR A 117 -14.08 -3.80 -10.78
N GLU A 118 -13.27 -2.73 -10.72
CA GLU A 118 -11.95 -2.65 -11.33
C GLU A 118 -10.98 -3.67 -10.73
N LEU A 119 -11.06 -3.88 -9.41
CA LEU A 119 -10.25 -4.87 -8.71
C LEU A 119 -10.66 -6.30 -9.07
N GLN A 120 -11.96 -6.60 -9.24
CA GLN A 120 -12.38 -7.93 -9.71
C GLN A 120 -11.89 -8.22 -11.13
N GLU A 121 -11.90 -7.22 -12.00
CA GLU A 121 -11.34 -7.34 -13.36
C GLU A 121 -9.84 -7.62 -13.34
N LYS A 122 -9.07 -6.87 -12.52
CA LYS A 122 -7.65 -7.14 -12.30
C LYS A 122 -7.42 -8.54 -11.75
N ILE A 123 -8.10 -8.94 -10.68
CA ILE A 123 -7.97 -10.26 -10.06
C ILE A 123 -8.22 -11.37 -11.09
N LYS A 124 -9.23 -11.22 -11.94
CA LYS A 124 -9.52 -12.18 -13.00
C LYS A 124 -8.37 -12.28 -14.01
N ARG A 125 -7.77 -11.14 -14.37
CA ARG A 125 -6.61 -11.05 -15.28
C ARG A 125 -5.37 -11.69 -14.67
N ASP A 126 -5.05 -11.36 -13.41
CA ASP A 126 -3.88 -11.88 -12.69
C ASP A 126 -4.00 -13.39 -12.43
N LYS A 127 -5.21 -13.89 -12.15
CA LYS A 127 -5.48 -15.32 -12.06
C LYS A 127 -5.25 -16.05 -13.38
N ALA A 128 -5.64 -15.45 -14.50
CA ALA A 128 -5.38 -16.03 -15.83
C ALA A 128 -3.88 -16.07 -16.15
N ASN A 129 -3.10 -15.14 -15.59
CA ASN A 129 -1.65 -15.03 -15.81
C ASN A 129 -0.80 -15.75 -14.75
N ASN A 130 -1.41 -16.41 -13.76
CA ASN A 130 -0.74 -17.04 -12.62
C ASN A 130 0.14 -16.09 -11.78
N THR A 131 -0.20 -14.80 -11.74
CA THR A 131 0.50 -13.75 -10.97
C THR A 131 -0.28 -13.33 -9.73
N TRP A 132 -1.38 -14.01 -9.41
CA TRP A 132 -2.31 -13.60 -8.37
C TRP A 132 -1.82 -13.88 -6.95
N GLY A 133 -1.89 -12.86 -6.09
CA GLY A 133 -1.89 -12.97 -4.63
C GLY A 133 -3.19 -12.41 -4.04
N PRO A 134 -3.66 -12.90 -2.88
CA PRO A 134 -4.84 -12.35 -2.22
C PRO A 134 -4.58 -10.91 -1.75
N THR A 135 -5.59 -10.06 -1.89
CA THR A 135 -5.64 -8.71 -1.31
C THR A 135 -6.79 -8.67 -0.32
N VAL A 136 -6.49 -8.32 0.93
CA VAL A 136 -7.42 -8.46 2.08
C VAL A 136 -8.00 -7.11 2.54
N GLY A 137 -7.56 -6.00 1.94
CA GLY A 137 -8.00 -4.65 2.31
C GLY A 137 -9.36 -4.22 1.78
N SER A 138 -9.88 -3.11 2.30
CA SER A 138 -11.15 -2.52 1.86
C SER A 138 -11.15 -2.12 0.39
N HIS A 139 -12.22 -2.44 -0.34
CA HIS A 139 -12.41 -2.00 -1.72
C HIS A 139 -13.12 -0.63 -1.81
N SER A 140 -13.50 -0.05 -0.67
CA SER A 140 -14.10 1.28 -0.58
C SER A 140 -13.52 2.06 0.59
N PHE A 141 -12.97 3.23 0.28
CA PHE A 141 -12.21 4.09 1.18
C PHE A 141 -12.46 5.55 0.81
N ASN A 142 -12.13 6.51 1.68
CA ASN A 142 -12.07 7.89 1.22
C ASN A 142 -10.75 8.14 0.51
N ALA A 143 -10.77 9.15 -0.34
CA ALA A 143 -9.63 9.62 -1.09
C ALA A 143 -9.67 11.14 -1.06
N THR A 144 -8.50 11.76 -1.06
CA THR A 144 -8.42 13.22 -1.19
C THR A 144 -8.39 13.56 -2.68
N GLY A 145 -9.49 14.11 -3.17
CA GLY A 145 -9.55 14.73 -4.49
C GLY A 145 -8.80 16.06 -4.50
N TYR A 146 -8.04 16.29 -5.56
CA TYR A 146 -7.29 17.52 -5.78
C TYR A 146 -7.53 18.02 -7.21
N GLU A 147 -7.79 19.32 -7.35
CA GLU A 147 -7.92 19.99 -8.64
C GLU A 147 -7.13 21.29 -8.65
N SER A 148 -6.28 21.46 -9.65
CA SER A 148 -5.47 22.65 -9.90
C SER A 148 -5.35 22.91 -11.41
N PRO A 149 -4.89 24.10 -11.84
CA PRO A 149 -4.60 24.35 -13.26
C PRO A 149 -3.60 23.35 -13.88
N GLU A 150 -2.67 22.83 -13.07
CA GLU A 150 -1.57 21.95 -13.50
C GLU A 150 -1.95 20.47 -13.50
N THR A 151 -2.81 20.04 -12.58
CA THR A 151 -3.25 18.64 -12.48
C THR A 151 -4.52 18.46 -11.65
N SER A 152 -5.29 17.42 -11.99
CA SER A 152 -6.42 16.93 -11.19
C SER A 152 -6.29 15.43 -10.93
N GLY A 153 -6.68 14.96 -9.74
CA GLY A 153 -6.50 13.56 -9.37
C GLY A 153 -6.91 13.20 -7.94
N TYR A 154 -6.51 12.00 -7.51
CA TYR A 154 -6.77 11.49 -6.18
C TYR A 154 -5.49 11.12 -5.45
N PHE A 155 -5.37 11.51 -4.18
CA PHE A 155 -4.40 10.98 -3.24
C PHE A 155 -4.99 9.85 -2.43
N LEU A 156 -4.22 8.77 -2.30
CA LEU A 156 -4.46 7.64 -1.41
C LEU A 156 -3.27 7.47 -0.47
N VAL A 157 -3.56 7.22 0.79
CA VAL A 157 -2.60 6.98 1.87
C VAL A 157 -2.74 5.53 2.30
N TYR A 158 -1.65 4.79 2.25
CA TYR A 158 -1.59 3.40 2.70
C TYR A 158 -0.76 3.32 3.97
N GLU A 159 -1.34 2.78 5.02
CA GLU A 159 -0.69 2.60 6.32
C GLU A 159 -0.50 1.12 6.57
N ARG A 160 0.75 0.69 6.76
CA ARG A 160 1.17 -0.68 7.06
C ARG A 160 0.55 -1.74 6.13
N PRO A 161 0.68 -1.60 4.80
CA PRO A 161 -0.08 -2.42 3.86
C PRO A 161 0.41 -3.88 3.76
N PHE A 162 1.61 -4.19 4.28
CA PHE A 162 2.25 -5.48 4.06
C PHE A 162 2.29 -6.38 5.28
N LEU A 163 3.01 -5.96 6.33
CA LEU A 163 3.28 -6.73 7.54
C LEU A 163 3.00 -5.87 8.77
N GLU A 164 2.33 -6.43 9.78
CA GLU A 164 2.00 -5.74 11.04
C GLU A 164 3.23 -5.16 11.76
N THR A 165 4.38 -5.83 11.62
CA THR A 165 5.63 -5.48 12.30
C THR A 165 6.50 -4.49 11.52
N ARG A 166 6.10 -4.11 10.31
CA ARG A 166 6.83 -3.12 9.51
C ARG A 166 6.05 -1.82 9.42
N GLU A 167 6.79 -0.75 9.65
CA GLU A 167 6.36 0.60 9.36
C GLU A 167 6.57 0.87 7.87
N ASP A 168 5.59 0.47 7.06
CA ASP A 168 5.58 0.79 5.63
C ASP A 168 4.41 1.77 5.39
N TYR A 169 4.70 2.98 4.93
CA TYR A 169 3.67 3.97 4.59
C TYR A 169 3.85 4.46 3.15
N PHE A 170 2.74 4.59 2.42
CA PHE A 170 2.75 5.14 1.07
C PHE A 170 1.77 6.29 0.95
N VAL A 171 2.16 7.30 0.19
CA VAL A 171 1.23 8.29 -0.37
C VAL A 171 1.30 8.12 -1.88
N ALA A 172 0.17 7.85 -2.52
CA ALA A 172 0.06 7.66 -3.96
C ALA A 172 -0.89 8.69 -4.55
N TYR A 173 -0.43 9.43 -5.55
CA TYR A 173 -1.25 10.33 -6.35
C TYR A 173 -1.53 9.71 -7.71
N TYR A 174 -2.81 9.68 -8.09
CA TYR A 174 -3.30 9.22 -9.39
C TYR A 174 -3.90 10.40 -10.11
N GLY A 175 -3.16 10.94 -11.08
CA GLY A 175 -3.43 12.26 -11.64
C GLY A 175 -3.50 12.30 -13.15
N ILE A 176 -4.04 13.42 -13.61
CA ILE A 176 -4.13 13.82 -15.01
C ILE A 176 -3.54 15.21 -15.14
N MET A 177 -2.75 15.42 -16.18
CA MET A 177 -2.14 16.72 -16.48
C MET A 177 -3.18 17.73 -16.96
N GLY A 178 -3.08 18.94 -16.44
CA GLY A 178 -3.94 20.07 -16.77
C GLY A 178 -5.32 20.01 -16.09
N LEU A 179 -6.05 21.11 -16.22
CA LEU A 179 -7.41 21.22 -15.71
C LEU A 179 -8.36 20.30 -16.50
N THR A 180 -8.85 19.26 -15.84
CA THR A 180 -9.79 18.28 -16.40
C THR A 180 -10.95 18.06 -15.44
N ASN A 181 -12.12 17.70 -15.97
CA ASN A 181 -13.26 17.29 -15.14
C ASN A 181 -12.95 15.95 -14.46
N LEU A 182 -12.55 16.00 -13.18
CA LEU A 182 -12.13 14.81 -12.44
C LEU A 182 -13.24 13.74 -12.36
N THR A 183 -14.52 14.15 -12.38
CA THR A 183 -15.65 13.22 -12.36
C THR A 183 -15.72 12.35 -13.61
N GLU A 184 -15.44 12.95 -14.79
CA GLU A 184 -15.45 12.21 -16.07
C GLU A 184 -14.30 11.21 -16.15
N GLU A 185 -13.15 11.55 -15.56
CA GLU A 185 -11.94 10.73 -15.58
C GLU A 185 -11.86 9.70 -14.45
N THR A 186 -12.71 9.83 -13.43
CA THR A 186 -12.76 8.93 -12.26
C THR A 186 -12.79 7.44 -12.64
N PRO A 187 -13.56 6.97 -13.64
CA PRO A 187 -13.56 5.57 -14.02
C PRO A 187 -12.19 5.04 -14.46
N GLU A 188 -11.43 5.83 -15.21
CA GLU A 188 -10.08 5.42 -15.64
C GLU A 188 -9.07 5.50 -14.50
N LEU A 189 -9.16 6.52 -13.64
CA LEU A 189 -8.32 6.62 -12.43
C LEU A 189 -8.56 5.45 -11.47
N LYS A 190 -9.80 4.98 -11.32
CA LYS A 190 -10.10 3.78 -10.52
C LYS A 190 -9.45 2.52 -11.06
N LYS A 191 -9.37 2.36 -12.39
CA LYS A 191 -8.65 1.23 -12.99
C LYS A 191 -7.17 1.30 -12.64
N LEU A 192 -6.57 2.48 -12.72
CA LEU A 192 -5.17 2.69 -12.37
C LEU A 192 -4.88 2.43 -10.88
N ILE A 193 -5.76 2.91 -9.99
CA ILE A 193 -5.71 2.58 -8.56
C ILE A 193 -5.77 1.07 -8.38
N ALA A 194 -6.74 0.39 -9.00
CA ALA A 194 -6.88 -1.06 -8.89
C ALA A 194 -5.62 -1.79 -9.39
N GLU A 195 -4.96 -1.31 -10.46
CA GLU A 195 -3.73 -1.92 -11.00
C GLU A 195 -2.56 -1.98 -10.03
N SER A 196 -2.44 -0.97 -9.15
CA SER A 196 -1.39 -0.84 -8.14
C SER A 196 -1.85 -1.20 -6.72
N TYR A 197 -3.15 -1.39 -6.50
CA TYR A 197 -3.73 -1.66 -5.19
C TYR A 197 -3.20 -2.99 -4.61
N TYR A 198 -2.60 -2.91 -3.43
CA TYR A 198 -2.11 -4.06 -2.68
C TYR A 198 -2.27 -3.83 -1.17
N MET A 199 -2.78 -4.85 -0.48
CA MET A 199 -3.00 -4.88 0.96
C MET A 199 -2.99 -6.35 1.40
N SER A 200 -1.94 -6.79 2.07
CA SER A 200 -1.81 -8.15 2.61
C SER A 200 -1.99 -8.22 4.12
N ASN A 201 -2.06 -7.07 4.79
CA ASN A 201 -2.27 -6.95 6.23
C ASN A 201 -3.72 -6.54 6.53
N GLU A 202 -4.42 -7.29 7.38
CA GLU A 202 -5.78 -6.95 7.82
C GLU A 202 -5.81 -5.73 8.75
N GLU A 203 -4.72 -5.46 9.47
CA GLU A 203 -4.58 -4.23 10.28
C GLU A 203 -4.17 -3.01 9.45
N GLY A 204 -3.76 -3.22 8.20
CA GLY A 204 -3.40 -2.15 7.28
C GLY A 204 -4.63 -1.34 6.84
N ASN A 205 -4.42 -0.06 6.53
CA ASN A 205 -5.49 0.83 6.13
C ASN A 205 -5.17 1.55 4.82
N VAL A 206 -6.23 1.94 4.10
CA VAL A 206 -6.16 2.86 2.97
C VAL A 206 -7.22 3.94 3.15
N ASP A 207 -6.81 5.21 3.07
CA ASP A 207 -7.72 6.36 3.16
C ASP A 207 -7.18 7.57 2.38
N GLY A 208 -7.84 8.73 2.50
CA GLY A 208 -7.34 10.02 2.02
C GLY A 208 -6.24 10.61 2.90
N LEU A 209 -5.68 11.74 2.46
CA LEU A 209 -4.80 12.55 3.29
C LEU A 209 -5.58 13.10 4.48
N GLU A 210 -4.96 13.02 5.66
CA GLU A 210 -5.51 13.56 6.90
C GLU A 210 -4.41 14.25 7.71
N LEU A 211 -4.71 15.43 8.25
CA LEU A 211 -3.78 16.14 9.12
C LEU A 211 -3.49 15.32 10.38
N SER A 212 -2.22 15.30 10.81
CA SER A 212 -1.73 14.53 11.94
C SER A 212 -2.47 14.82 13.25
N GLU A 213 -3.03 16.03 13.41
CA GLU A 213 -3.84 16.41 14.58
C GLU A 213 -5.20 15.72 14.66
N ASN A 214 -5.71 15.23 13.52
CA ASN A 214 -6.98 14.50 13.45
C ASN A 214 -6.77 12.98 13.56
N LYS A 215 -5.55 12.49 13.32
CA LYS A 215 -5.23 11.07 13.43
C LYS A 215 -5.17 10.62 14.90
N PRO A 216 -5.84 9.52 15.27
CA PRO A 216 -5.67 8.95 16.61
C PRO A 216 -4.22 8.49 16.76
N SER A 217 -3.48 9.03 17.73
CA SER A 217 -2.09 8.58 17.94
C SER A 217 -2.08 7.07 18.19
N PHE A 218 -1.31 6.31 17.41
CA PHE A 218 -1.30 4.85 17.46
C PHE A 218 -0.99 4.32 18.88
N TRP A 219 -0.13 5.03 19.61
CA TRP A 219 0.18 4.76 21.01
C TRP A 219 -1.03 4.88 21.95
N PHE A 220 -1.97 5.81 21.71
CA PHE A 220 -3.19 5.91 22.53
C PHE A 220 -4.13 4.71 22.34
N SER A 221 -4.24 4.16 21.12
CA SER A 221 -5.07 2.96 20.88
C SER A 221 -4.50 1.71 21.57
N PHE A 222 -3.18 1.54 21.57
CA PHE A 222 -2.54 0.42 22.25
C PHE A 222 -2.68 0.52 23.78
N PHE A 223 -2.60 1.74 24.35
CA PHE A 223 -2.84 1.94 25.78
C PHE A 223 -4.31 1.76 26.16
N LEU A 224 -5.27 2.15 25.33
CA LEU A 224 -6.70 1.95 25.62
C LEU A 224 -7.06 0.45 25.70
N PHE A 225 -6.42 -0.39 24.87
CA PHE A 225 -6.56 -1.85 24.94
C PHE A 225 -5.97 -2.46 26.22
N LEU A 226 -4.90 -1.88 26.76
CA LEU A 226 -4.27 -2.35 28.00
C LEU A 226 -5.02 -1.95 29.28
N PHE A 227 -5.95 -0.99 29.21
CA PHE A 227 -6.76 -0.57 30.36
C PHE A 227 -8.17 -1.18 30.39
N ILE A 228 -8.51 -2.05 29.43
CA ILE A 228 -9.81 -2.76 29.36
C ILE A 228 -9.69 -4.25 29.77
N PHE A 229 -8.51 -4.71 30.21
CA PHE A 229 -8.31 -6.04 30.83
C PHE A 229 -7.62 -5.96 32.19
#